data_AF-A0A101W066-F1
#
_entry.id   AF-A0A101W066-F1
#
_cell.length_a   1.000
_cell.length_b   1.000
_cell.length_c   1.000
_cell.angle_alpha   90.00
_cell.angle_beta   90.00
_cell.angle_gamma   90.00
#
_symmetry.space_group_name_H-M   'P 1'
#
loop_
_entity.id
_entity.type
_entity.pdbx_description
1 polymer ?
#
loop_
_entity_poly.entity_id
_entity_poly.type
_entity_poly.pdbx_seq_one_letter_code
_entity_poly.pdbx_strand_id
1 'polypeptide(L)'
;MVYLTKPVAFKEQAIVQKEIKETKAKKDSLFERLRKLRYKISLEENIPAYLVFSDATLKEMERARPMSQSDFLEISGVGQRKLEVYGDEFISEIISFMDGKIPKKKKGDTYKVTYDLYREGLTIDEIAENRNLSPTTIFSHLAKLYADGKEIDIYDFVTKEEVELVRKAKEALDSPATLKPYYDFLNDEMEYFKIRLALSILEKAS
;
A
#
# COMPACT_ATOMS: atom_id res chain seq x y z
N MET A 1 53.93 -7.77 7.07
CA MET A 1 52.80 -6.87 7.33
C MET A 1 51.59 -7.41 6.57
N VAL A 2 50.77 -8.24 7.22
CA VAL A 2 49.43 -8.64 6.77
C VAL A 2 48.65 -8.94 8.05
N TYR A 3 47.69 -8.11 8.42
CA TYR A 3 46.81 -8.37 9.56
C TYR A 3 45.57 -9.10 9.03
N LEU A 4 45.48 -10.40 9.35
CA LEU A 4 44.22 -11.15 9.29
C LEU A 4 43.28 -10.58 10.36
N THR A 5 42.18 -9.96 9.92
CA THR A 5 41.06 -9.62 10.79
C THR A 5 40.37 -10.90 11.23
N LYS A 6 40.32 -11.09 12.56
CA LYS A 6 39.62 -12.19 13.22
C LYS A 6 38.10 -12.06 12.98
N PRO A 7 37.36 -13.17 12.81
CA PRO A 7 35.92 -13.11 12.67
C PRO A 7 35.29 -12.56 13.95
N VAL A 8 34.50 -11.49 13.84
CA VAL A 8 33.73 -10.94 14.95
C VAL A 8 32.61 -11.92 15.26
N ALA A 9 32.75 -12.61 16.39
CA ALA A 9 31.73 -13.50 16.92
C ALA A 9 30.41 -12.73 17.12
N PHE A 10 29.40 -13.08 16.34
CA PHE A 10 28.02 -12.67 16.60
C PHE A 10 27.59 -13.29 17.93
N LYS A 11 27.42 -12.44 18.95
CA LYS A 11 26.71 -12.85 20.15
C LYS A 11 25.23 -12.88 19.82
N GLU A 12 24.70 -14.10 19.75
CA GLU A 12 23.27 -14.38 19.81
C GLU A 12 22.73 -13.83 21.14
N GLN A 13 22.12 -12.65 21.09
CA GLN A 13 21.42 -12.08 22.23
C GLN A 13 19.95 -12.44 22.12
N ALA A 14 19.53 -13.23 23.10
CA ALA A 14 18.20 -13.73 23.33
C ALA A 14 17.10 -12.70 23.06
N ILE A 15 16.00 -13.21 22.52
CA ILE A 15 14.72 -12.53 22.33
C ILE A 15 14.24 -12.03 23.70
N VAL A 16 14.58 -10.79 24.05
CA VAL A 16 13.97 -10.09 25.17
C VAL A 16 12.69 -9.46 24.63
N GLN A 17 11.59 -10.19 24.79
CA GLN A 17 10.25 -9.61 24.77
C GLN A 17 10.20 -8.55 25.86
N LYS A 18 10.50 -7.30 25.50
CA LYS A 18 10.35 -6.18 26.42
C LYS A 18 8.93 -5.68 26.27
N GLU A 19 8.12 -6.06 27.26
CA GLU A 19 6.77 -5.56 27.51
C GLU A 19 6.68 -4.07 27.19
N ILE A 20 5.66 -3.75 26.39
CA ILE A 20 5.27 -2.39 26.05
C ILE A 20 4.86 -1.72 27.35
N LYS A 21 5.76 -0.93 27.95
CA LYS A 21 5.35 0.05 28.96
C LYS A 21 4.51 1.09 28.23
N GLU A 22 3.19 0.94 28.32
CA GLU A 22 2.20 1.96 27.99
C GLU A 22 2.47 3.22 28.84
N THR A 23 3.29 4.12 28.31
CA THR A 23 3.35 5.48 28.82
C THR A 23 2.24 6.27 28.15
N LYS A 24 1.11 6.39 28.88
CA LYS A 24 0.08 7.43 28.82
C LYS A 24 0.08 8.31 27.57
N ALA A 25 -0.96 8.13 26.75
CA ALA A 25 -1.37 9.00 25.65
C ALA A 25 -1.04 10.48 25.89
N LYS A 26 -0.11 11.02 25.10
CA LYS A 26 0.12 12.45 24.95
C LYS A 26 0.46 12.76 23.49
N LYS A 27 -0.51 13.41 22.83
CA LYS A 27 -0.47 14.06 21.51
C LYS A 27 0.00 13.17 20.35
N ASP A 28 -0.86 13.00 19.36
CA ASP A 28 -0.51 12.55 18.01
C ASP A 28 0.74 13.32 17.53
N SER A 29 1.92 12.73 17.70
CA SER A 29 3.22 13.34 17.40
C SER A 29 3.77 12.71 16.13
N LEU A 30 4.57 13.49 15.41
CA LEU A 30 5.24 13.00 14.20
C LEU A 30 6.11 11.79 14.54
N PHE A 31 6.81 11.80 15.68
CA PHE A 31 7.62 10.66 16.09
C PHE A 31 6.84 9.35 16.22
N GLU A 32 5.63 9.38 16.79
CA GLU A 32 4.80 8.18 16.90
C GLU A 32 4.29 7.69 15.54
N ARG A 33 3.94 8.62 14.64
CA ARG A 33 3.58 8.29 13.25
C ARG A 33 4.75 7.63 12.50
N LEU A 34 5.94 8.21 12.60
CA LEU A 34 7.16 7.66 12.00
C LEU A 34 7.55 6.30 12.61
N ARG A 35 7.35 6.10 13.92
CA ARG A 35 7.60 4.82 14.59
C ARG A 35 6.68 3.73 14.08
N LYS A 36 5.39 4.04 13.87
CA LYS A 36 4.40 3.12 13.30
C LYS A 36 4.71 2.79 11.85
N LEU A 37 5.06 3.78 11.03
CA LEU A 37 5.47 3.57 9.65
C LEU A 37 6.70 2.65 9.56
N ARG A 38 7.73 2.93 10.37
CA ARG A 38 8.92 2.09 10.47
C ARG A 38 8.59 0.65 10.83
N TYR A 39 7.67 0.45 11.78
CA TYR A 39 7.23 -0.89 12.18
C TYR A 39 6.51 -1.62 11.04
N LYS A 40 5.62 -0.93 10.31
CA LYS A 40 4.94 -1.47 9.13
C LYS A 40 5.96 -1.97 8.09
N ILE A 41 6.91 -1.12 7.71
CA ILE A 41 7.97 -1.46 6.76
C ILE A 41 8.81 -2.63 7.27
N SER A 42 9.10 -2.68 8.57
CA SER A 42 9.87 -3.77 9.16
C SER A 42 9.19 -5.13 9.04
N LEU A 43 7.84 -5.16 9.09
CA LEU A 43 7.05 -6.37 8.87
C LEU A 43 7.01 -6.76 7.39
N GLU A 44 6.85 -5.78 6.50
CA GLU A 44 6.82 -5.98 5.04
C GLU A 44 8.17 -6.53 4.52
N GLU A 45 9.28 -5.99 5.05
CA GLU A 45 10.64 -6.37 4.67
C GLU A 45 11.20 -7.53 5.52
N ASN A 46 10.46 -8.01 6.52
CA ASN A 46 10.90 -9.04 7.47
C ASN A 46 12.28 -8.75 8.12
N ILE A 47 12.53 -7.49 8.46
CA ILE A 47 13.77 -7.03 9.12
C ILE A 47 13.45 -6.35 10.45
N PRO A 48 14.39 -6.32 11.42
CA PRO A 48 14.21 -5.51 12.62
C PRO A 48 14.03 -4.01 12.31
N ALA A 49 13.03 -3.37 12.93
CA ALA A 49 12.66 -1.98 12.66
C ALA A 49 13.82 -0.97 12.76
N TYR A 50 14.77 -1.18 13.68
CA TYR A 50 15.92 -0.28 13.82
C TYR A 50 16.87 -0.27 12.61
N LEU A 51 16.81 -1.28 11.72
CA LEU A 51 17.60 -1.32 10.49
C LEU A 51 17.03 -0.39 9.41
N VAL A 52 15.70 -0.18 9.39
CA VAL A 52 15.05 0.81 8.52
C VAL A 52 15.57 2.20 8.91
N PHE A 53 15.28 2.65 10.13
CA PHE A 53 15.87 3.87 10.72
C PHE A 53 16.03 3.74 12.23
N SER A 54 17.09 4.34 12.77
CA SER A 54 17.29 4.39 14.22
C SER A 54 16.30 5.36 14.88
N ASP A 55 16.05 5.20 16.19
CA ASP A 55 15.23 6.17 16.94
C ASP A 55 15.86 7.58 16.91
N ALA A 56 17.18 7.70 16.81
CA ALA A 56 17.86 8.98 16.69
C ALA A 56 17.52 9.66 15.35
N THR A 57 17.55 8.90 14.25
CA THR A 57 17.15 9.36 12.93
C THR A 57 15.68 9.78 12.90
N LEU A 58 14.77 9.01 13.52
CA LEU A 58 13.34 9.40 13.58
C LEU A 58 13.11 10.68 14.38
N LYS A 59 13.83 10.89 15.49
CA LYS A 59 13.77 12.15 16.26
C LYS A 59 14.31 13.33 15.46
N GLU A 60 15.35 13.08 14.66
CA GLU A 60 15.89 14.10 13.78
C GLU A 60 14.91 14.48 12.67
N MET A 61 14.24 13.49 12.06
CA MET A 61 13.14 13.73 11.10
C MET A 61 11.98 14.51 11.73
N GLU A 62 11.60 14.22 12.98
CA GLU A 62 10.57 14.98 13.70
C GLU A 62 10.95 16.46 13.88
N ARG A 63 12.22 16.72 14.15
CA ARG A 63 12.76 18.07 14.36
C ARG A 63 12.95 18.84 13.05
N ALA A 64 13.58 18.21 12.06
CA ALA A 64 13.97 18.82 10.79
C ALA A 64 12.81 18.87 9.78
N ARG A 65 11.87 17.92 9.87
CA ARG A 65 10.69 17.81 9.00
C ARG A 65 11.01 17.89 7.50
N PRO A 66 11.91 17.03 7.00
CA PRO A 66 12.27 17.02 5.58
C PRO A 66 11.05 16.74 4.69
N MET A 67 10.82 17.61 3.70
CA MET A 67 9.68 17.53 2.77
C MET A 67 10.10 17.28 1.32
N SER A 68 11.41 17.14 1.08
CA SER A 68 11.97 16.85 -0.23
C SER A 68 13.07 15.79 -0.10
N GLN A 69 13.42 15.14 -1.22
CA GLN A 69 14.49 14.14 -1.23
C GLN A 69 15.85 14.73 -0.83
N SER A 70 16.12 15.99 -1.21
CA SER A 70 17.32 16.72 -0.80
C SER A 70 17.36 16.92 0.71
N ASP A 71 16.27 17.39 1.32
CA ASP A 71 16.21 17.61 2.77
C ASP A 71 16.31 16.29 3.54
N PHE A 72 15.74 15.21 2.97
CA PHE A 72 15.76 13.89 3.59
C PHE A 72 17.17 13.29 3.61
N LEU A 73 18.00 13.56 2.60
CA LEU A 73 19.42 13.17 2.56
C LEU A 73 20.29 13.91 3.58
N GLU A 74 19.86 15.08 4.07
CA GLU A 74 20.59 15.81 5.11
C GLU A 74 20.43 15.18 6.50
N ILE A 75 19.47 14.27 6.68
CA ILE A 75 19.20 13.61 7.96
C ILE A 75 20.28 12.57 8.28
N SER A 76 20.82 12.62 9.49
CA SER A 76 21.83 11.67 9.94
C SER A 76 21.30 10.22 9.95
N GLY A 77 21.97 9.34 9.20
CA GLY A 77 21.59 7.95 9.04
C GLY A 77 20.68 7.66 7.84
N VAL A 78 20.37 8.68 7.02
CA VAL A 78 19.79 8.53 5.68
C VAL A 78 20.90 8.59 4.64
N GLY A 79 21.18 7.47 3.99
CA GLY A 79 22.03 7.42 2.80
C GLY A 79 21.20 7.29 1.53
N GLN A 80 21.82 7.44 0.36
CA GLN A 80 21.18 7.31 -0.96
C GLN A 80 20.29 6.06 -1.07
N ARG A 81 20.80 4.90 -0.67
CA ARG A 81 20.02 3.66 -0.71
C ARG A 81 18.76 3.69 0.17
N LYS A 82 18.81 4.35 1.32
CA LYS A 82 17.65 4.47 2.22
C LYS A 82 16.66 5.52 1.74
N LEU A 83 17.14 6.57 1.09
CA LEU A 83 16.29 7.54 0.39
C LEU A 83 15.50 6.83 -0.72
N GLU A 84 16.18 6.06 -1.58
CA GLU A 84 15.53 5.34 -2.68
C GLU A 84 14.47 4.36 -2.21
N VAL A 85 14.76 3.62 -1.13
CA VAL A 85 13.88 2.52 -0.68
C VAL A 85 12.77 3.03 0.25
N TYR A 86 13.05 3.96 1.15
CA TYR A 86 12.12 4.37 2.22
C TYR A 86 11.75 5.87 2.18
N GLY A 87 12.46 6.69 1.41
CA GLY A 87 12.34 8.14 1.44
C GLY A 87 10.95 8.65 1.13
N ASP A 88 10.34 8.14 0.05
CA ASP A 88 9.02 8.60 -0.41
C ASP A 88 7.93 8.37 0.64
N GLU A 89 7.94 7.24 1.34
CA GLU A 89 6.96 6.92 2.38
C GLU A 89 7.13 7.82 3.61
N PHE A 90 8.36 8.02 4.07
CA PHE A 90 8.65 8.85 5.24
C PHE A 90 8.41 10.33 4.97
N ILE A 91 8.83 10.85 3.82
CA ILE A 91 8.56 12.25 3.41
C ILE A 91 7.05 12.48 3.32
N SER A 92 6.30 11.53 2.74
CA SER A 92 4.83 11.61 2.66
C SER A 92 4.19 11.66 4.05
N GLU A 93 4.66 10.87 5.00
CA GLU A 93 4.15 10.87 6.37
C GLU A 93 4.48 12.16 7.12
N ILE A 94 5.62 12.80 6.82
CA ILE A 94 6.02 14.09 7.39
C ILE A 94 5.16 15.23 6.83
N ILE A 95 4.99 15.29 5.51
CA ILE A 95 4.09 16.26 4.85
C ILE A 95 2.68 16.08 5.40
N SER A 96 2.25 14.83 5.60
CA SER A 96 0.96 14.52 6.19
C SER A 96 0.69 15.18 7.52
N PHE A 97 1.68 15.06 8.40
CA PHE A 97 1.58 15.54 9.75
C PHE A 97 1.55 17.07 9.78
N MET A 98 2.29 17.69 8.87
CA MET A 98 2.43 19.14 8.75
C MET A 98 1.17 19.82 8.22
N ASP A 99 0.53 19.25 7.21
CA ASP A 99 -0.64 19.85 6.57
C ASP A 99 -1.97 19.53 7.27
N GLY A 100 -1.94 18.77 8.37
CA GLY A 100 -3.15 18.27 9.06
C GLY A 100 -4.04 17.39 8.16
N LYS A 101 -3.53 17.02 6.98
CA LYS A 101 -4.18 16.21 5.97
C LYS A 101 -3.31 15.00 5.76
N ILE A 102 -3.87 13.81 5.96
CA ILE A 102 -3.30 12.59 5.37
C ILE A 102 -3.14 12.87 3.87
N PRO A 103 -1.92 12.89 3.29
CA PRO A 103 -1.71 12.98 1.87
C PRO A 103 -2.08 11.59 1.43
N LYS A 104 -3.39 11.41 1.24
CA LYS A 104 -3.86 10.45 0.28
C LYS A 104 -3.11 10.84 -0.98
N LYS A 105 -2.16 10.01 -1.43
CA LYS A 105 -1.73 9.96 -2.84
C LYS A 105 -2.95 10.38 -3.64
N LYS A 106 -2.90 11.51 -4.36
CA LYS A 106 -4.09 12.11 -5.00
C LYS A 106 -4.84 10.96 -5.65
N LYS A 107 -6.05 10.63 -5.18
CA LYS A 107 -6.81 9.47 -5.69
C LYS A 107 -6.99 9.59 -7.21
N GLY A 108 -7.03 10.82 -7.74
CA GLY A 108 -7.03 11.07 -9.18
C GLY A 108 -5.77 10.54 -9.90
N ASP A 109 -4.59 10.65 -9.31
CA ASP A 109 -3.34 10.20 -9.93
C ASP A 109 -3.21 8.66 -9.91
N THR A 110 -3.68 7.98 -8.86
CA THR A 110 -3.56 6.50 -8.82
C THR A 110 -4.39 5.82 -9.91
N TYR A 111 -5.63 6.28 -10.12
CA TYR A 111 -6.47 5.72 -11.19
C TYR A 111 -5.91 6.09 -12.55
N LYS A 112 -5.49 7.35 -12.74
CA LYS A 112 -4.89 7.82 -13.98
C LYS A 112 -3.64 7.02 -14.38
N VAL A 113 -2.70 6.79 -13.46
CA VAL A 113 -1.50 5.97 -13.74
C VAL A 113 -1.87 4.54 -14.12
N THR A 114 -2.87 3.94 -13.48
CA THR A 114 -3.39 2.61 -13.90
C THR A 114 -3.89 2.64 -15.34
N TYR A 115 -4.66 3.68 -15.66
CA TYR A 115 -5.31 3.81 -16.94
C TYR A 115 -4.32 4.07 -18.07
N ASP A 116 -3.32 4.92 -17.82
CA ASP A 116 -2.28 5.23 -18.79
C ASP A 116 -1.48 3.96 -19.15
N LEU A 117 -1.06 3.18 -18.14
CA LEU A 117 -0.35 1.90 -18.38
C LEU A 117 -1.24 0.83 -19.03
N TYR A 118 -2.54 0.77 -18.69
CA TYR A 118 -3.49 -0.12 -19.35
C TYR A 118 -3.64 0.24 -20.84
N ARG A 119 -3.70 1.53 -21.18
CA ARG A 119 -3.78 1.99 -22.57
C ARG A 119 -2.49 1.77 -23.37
N GLU A 120 -1.36 1.65 -22.70
CA GLU A 120 -0.09 1.21 -23.30
C GLU A 120 -0.09 -0.29 -23.64
N GLY A 121 -1.12 -1.04 -23.23
CA GLY A 121 -1.29 -2.46 -23.54
C GLY A 121 -0.61 -3.40 -22.55
N LEU A 122 -0.17 -2.90 -21.39
CA LEU A 122 0.41 -3.73 -20.35
C LEU A 122 -0.65 -4.64 -19.72
N THR A 123 -0.22 -5.85 -19.36
CA THR A 123 -1.04 -6.80 -18.61
C THR A 123 -1.24 -6.33 -17.17
N ILE A 124 -2.24 -6.89 -16.50
CA ILE A 124 -2.57 -6.53 -15.10
C ILE A 124 -1.38 -6.79 -14.17
N ASP A 125 -0.65 -7.88 -14.38
CA ASP A 125 0.50 -8.24 -13.56
C ASP A 125 1.68 -7.29 -13.80
N GLU A 126 1.95 -6.89 -15.05
CA GLU A 126 2.98 -5.90 -15.36
C GLU A 126 2.65 -4.52 -14.79
N ILE A 127 1.38 -4.12 -14.80
CA ILE A 127 0.91 -2.88 -14.17
C ILE A 127 1.05 -2.97 -12.65
N ALA A 128 0.72 -4.13 -12.06
CA ALA A 128 0.86 -4.38 -10.63
C ALA A 128 2.33 -4.25 -10.20
N GLU A 129 3.25 -4.89 -10.92
CA GLU A 129 4.69 -4.82 -10.70
C GLU A 129 5.24 -3.40 -10.88
N ASN A 130 4.95 -2.73 -12.00
CA ASN A 130 5.41 -1.35 -12.27
C ASN A 130 5.01 -0.37 -11.17
N ARG A 131 3.87 -0.63 -10.53
CA ARG A 131 3.29 0.27 -9.54
C ARG A 131 3.52 -0.18 -8.11
N ASN A 132 4.19 -1.33 -7.93
CA ASN A 132 4.36 -1.99 -6.64
C ASN A 132 3.02 -2.15 -5.89
N LEU A 133 1.99 -2.63 -6.60
CA LEU A 133 0.65 -2.90 -6.11
C LEU A 133 0.27 -4.36 -6.34
N SER A 134 -0.79 -4.84 -5.68
CA SER A 134 -1.34 -6.16 -6.00
C SER A 134 -2.21 -6.13 -7.27
N PRO A 135 -2.28 -7.23 -8.04
CA PRO A 135 -3.23 -7.36 -9.17
C PRO A 135 -4.68 -7.06 -8.76
N THR A 136 -5.09 -7.49 -7.56
CA THR A 136 -6.43 -7.21 -7.02
C THR A 136 -6.71 -5.70 -6.87
N THR A 137 -5.70 -4.92 -6.52
CA THR A 137 -5.79 -3.45 -6.46
C THR A 137 -5.94 -2.86 -7.86
N ILE A 138 -5.25 -3.39 -8.86
CA ILE A 138 -5.37 -2.96 -10.26
C ILE A 138 -6.79 -3.24 -10.79
N PHE A 139 -7.34 -4.43 -10.59
CA PHE A 139 -8.73 -4.74 -10.94
C PHE A 139 -9.72 -3.79 -10.27
N SER A 140 -9.46 -3.40 -9.02
CA SER A 140 -10.29 -2.44 -8.30
C SER A 140 -10.25 -1.04 -8.92
N HIS A 141 -9.07 -0.63 -9.39
CA HIS A 141 -8.92 0.62 -10.13
C HIS A 141 -9.64 0.58 -11.47
N LEU A 142 -9.51 -0.52 -12.23
CA LEU A 142 -10.18 -0.69 -13.53
C LEU A 142 -11.71 -0.70 -13.39
N ALA A 143 -12.25 -1.40 -12.40
CA ALA A 143 -13.69 -1.38 -12.10
C ALA A 143 -14.18 0.06 -11.85
N LYS A 144 -13.44 0.83 -11.06
CA LYS A 144 -13.78 2.23 -10.77
C LYS A 144 -13.69 3.12 -12.02
N LEU A 145 -12.61 2.99 -12.79
CA LEU A 145 -12.40 3.74 -14.03
C LEU A 145 -13.49 3.44 -15.06
N TYR A 146 -13.92 2.19 -15.17
CA TYR A 146 -15.00 1.77 -16.07
C TYR A 146 -16.35 2.39 -15.67
N ALA A 147 -16.66 2.37 -14.37
CA ALA A 147 -17.84 3.02 -13.80
C ALA A 147 -17.80 4.54 -14.01
N ASP A 148 -16.61 5.15 -13.96
CA ASP A 148 -16.38 6.57 -14.25
C ASP A 148 -16.38 6.89 -15.77
N GLY A 149 -16.73 5.92 -16.62
CA GLY A 149 -16.95 6.10 -18.06
C GLY A 149 -15.68 6.00 -18.92
N LYS A 150 -14.56 5.50 -18.39
CA LYS A 150 -13.36 5.26 -19.20
C LYS A 150 -13.54 4.04 -20.10
N GLU A 151 -12.80 4.05 -21.22
CA GLU A 151 -12.76 2.96 -22.19
C GLU A 151 -11.87 1.84 -21.63
N ILE A 152 -12.51 0.80 -21.10
CA ILE A 152 -11.86 -0.39 -20.56
C ILE A 152 -12.64 -1.59 -21.11
N ASP A 153 -11.91 -2.53 -21.70
CA ASP A 153 -12.44 -3.79 -22.21
C ASP A 153 -12.69 -4.76 -21.05
N ILE A 154 -13.72 -4.44 -20.26
CA ILE A 154 -14.01 -5.16 -19.02
C ILE A 154 -14.29 -6.66 -19.23
N TYR A 155 -14.78 -7.02 -20.43
CA TYR A 155 -15.07 -8.40 -20.81
C TYR A 155 -13.83 -9.26 -21.07
N ASP A 156 -12.63 -8.68 -21.09
CA ASP A 156 -11.38 -9.44 -21.10
C ASP A 156 -11.12 -10.13 -19.74
N PHE A 157 -11.79 -9.66 -18.68
CA PHE A 157 -11.55 -10.10 -17.30
C PHE A 157 -12.74 -10.80 -16.65
N VAL A 158 -13.95 -10.62 -17.19
CA VAL A 158 -15.18 -11.23 -16.69
C VAL A 158 -16.10 -11.60 -17.85
N THR A 159 -16.63 -12.83 -17.85
CA THR A 159 -17.51 -13.29 -18.93
C THR A 159 -18.95 -12.83 -18.71
N LYS A 160 -19.78 -12.87 -19.77
CA LYS A 160 -21.21 -12.51 -19.66
C LYS A 160 -21.96 -13.44 -18.72
N GLU A 161 -21.59 -14.71 -18.69
CA GLU A 161 -22.15 -15.72 -17.80
C GLU A 161 -21.83 -15.39 -16.33
N GLU A 162 -20.59 -14.98 -16.04
CA GLU A 162 -20.17 -14.55 -14.70
C GLU A 162 -20.93 -13.29 -14.24
N VAL A 163 -21.12 -12.32 -15.15
CA VAL A 163 -21.93 -11.12 -14.86
C VAL A 163 -23.38 -11.49 -14.53
N GLU A 164 -23.96 -12.44 -15.27
CA GLU A 164 -25.32 -12.91 -15.07
C GLU A 164 -25.49 -13.66 -13.73
N LEU A 165 -24.49 -14.42 -13.29
CA LEU A 165 -24.47 -15.04 -11.96
C LEU A 165 -24.49 -13.97 -10.85
N VAL A 166 -23.66 -12.94 -10.99
CA VAL A 166 -23.60 -11.83 -10.03
C VAL A 166 -24.90 -11.02 -10.02
N ARG A 167 -25.55 -10.84 -11.17
CA ARG A 167 -26.88 -10.19 -11.26
C ARG A 167 -27.93 -10.96 -10.46
N LYS A 168 -28.00 -12.29 -10.63
CA LYS A 168 -28.93 -13.14 -9.86
C LYS A 168 -28.63 -13.09 -8.36
N ALA A 169 -27.35 -13.10 -7.97
CA ALA A 169 -26.96 -12.95 -6.57
C ALA A 169 -27.36 -11.57 -6.01
N LYS A 170 -27.20 -10.49 -6.78
CA LYS A 170 -27.62 -9.12 -6.41
C LYS A 170 -29.11 -9.03 -6.11
N GLU A 171 -29.93 -9.65 -6.94
CA GLU A 171 -31.39 -9.70 -6.76
C GLU A 171 -31.78 -10.55 -5.55
N ALA A 172 -31.15 -11.72 -5.37
CA ALA A 172 -31.44 -12.62 -4.26
C ALA A 172 -31.04 -12.05 -2.89
N LEU A 173 -29.97 -11.24 -2.83
CA LEU A 173 -29.40 -10.71 -1.60
C LEU A 173 -29.87 -9.29 -1.25
N ASP A 174 -30.77 -8.70 -2.04
CA ASP A 174 -31.23 -7.30 -1.90
C ASP A 174 -30.08 -6.27 -1.99
N SER A 175 -29.20 -6.45 -2.98
CA SER A 175 -28.12 -5.50 -3.33
C SER A 175 -27.21 -5.08 -2.16
N PRO A 176 -26.53 -6.01 -1.48
CA PRO A 176 -25.63 -5.66 -0.39
C PRO A 176 -24.46 -4.80 -0.88
N ALA A 177 -23.98 -3.89 -0.01
CA ALA A 177 -22.92 -2.94 -0.33
C ALA A 177 -21.50 -3.53 -0.34
N THR A 178 -21.32 -4.77 0.14
CA THR A 178 -20.00 -5.42 0.27
C THR A 178 -19.92 -6.66 -0.61
N LEU A 179 -18.70 -7.10 -0.97
CA LEU A 179 -18.50 -8.25 -1.85
C LEU A 179 -18.70 -9.61 -1.16
N LYS A 180 -18.50 -9.69 0.16
CA LYS A 180 -18.52 -10.95 0.90
C LYS A 180 -19.85 -11.71 0.75
N PRO A 181 -21.04 -11.08 0.87
CA PRO A 181 -22.31 -11.77 0.66
C PRO A 181 -22.44 -12.41 -0.73
N TYR A 182 -21.95 -11.75 -1.78
CA TYR A 182 -21.95 -12.31 -3.14
C TYR A 182 -21.01 -13.50 -3.25
N TYR A 183 -19.81 -13.39 -2.67
CA TYR A 183 -18.81 -14.45 -2.67
C TYR A 183 -19.34 -15.71 -1.96
N ASP A 184 -19.92 -15.52 -0.76
CA ASP A 184 -20.54 -16.60 0.02
C ASP A 184 -21.71 -17.24 -0.76
N PHE A 185 -22.53 -16.43 -1.45
CA PHE A 185 -23.67 -16.92 -2.24
C PHE A 185 -23.24 -17.71 -3.48
N LEU A 186 -22.10 -17.35 -4.08
CA LEU A 186 -21.53 -18.02 -5.24
C LEU A 186 -20.65 -19.23 -4.87
N ASN A 187 -20.69 -19.67 -3.60
CA ASN A 187 -19.96 -20.83 -3.07
C ASN A 187 -18.45 -20.82 -3.38
N ASP A 188 -17.82 -19.65 -3.30
CA ASP A 188 -16.37 -19.47 -3.50
C ASP A 188 -15.85 -19.86 -4.90
N GLU A 189 -16.71 -20.16 -5.87
CA GLU A 189 -16.32 -20.55 -7.25
C GLU A 189 -15.83 -19.36 -8.10
N MET A 190 -16.03 -18.14 -7.61
CA MET A 190 -15.72 -16.91 -8.33
C MET A 190 -14.77 -16.01 -7.54
N GLU A 191 -13.71 -15.55 -8.19
CA GLU A 191 -12.76 -14.63 -7.57
C GLU A 191 -13.39 -13.25 -7.26
N TYR A 192 -13.00 -12.67 -6.11
CA TYR A 192 -13.52 -11.38 -5.65
C TYR A 192 -13.40 -10.25 -6.68
N PHE A 193 -12.33 -10.25 -7.49
CA PHE A 193 -12.14 -9.21 -8.50
C PHE A 193 -13.18 -9.30 -9.61
N LYS A 194 -13.59 -10.52 -10.02
CA LYS A 194 -14.62 -10.75 -11.04
C LYS A 194 -15.98 -10.26 -10.56
N ILE A 195 -16.32 -10.56 -9.30
CA ILE A 195 -17.56 -10.05 -8.67
C ILE A 195 -17.57 -8.52 -8.70
N ARG A 196 -16.45 -7.88 -8.35
CA ARG A 196 -16.31 -6.41 -8.39
C ARG A 196 -16.48 -5.83 -9.80
N LEU A 197 -15.86 -6.44 -10.81
CA LEU A 197 -15.99 -6.01 -12.20
C LEU A 197 -17.44 -6.19 -12.69
N ALA A 198 -18.06 -7.34 -12.43
CA ALA A 198 -19.45 -7.60 -12.76
C ALA A 198 -20.41 -6.56 -12.13
N LEU A 199 -20.24 -6.24 -10.84
CA LEU A 199 -21.03 -5.20 -10.18
C LEU A 199 -20.86 -3.83 -10.86
N SER A 200 -19.65 -3.46 -11.29
CA SER A 200 -19.42 -2.19 -12.00
C SER A 200 -20.13 -2.13 -13.37
N ILE A 201 -20.30 -3.28 -14.05
CA ILE A 201 -21.10 -3.38 -15.28
C ILE A 201 -22.57 -3.15 -14.97
N LEU A 202 -23.09 -3.80 -13.92
CA LEU A 202 -24.50 -3.69 -13.51
C LEU A 202 -24.85 -2.27 -13.02
N GLU A 203 -23.93 -1.60 -12.34
CA GLU A 203 -24.10 -0.21 -11.90
C GLU A 203 -24.13 0.78 -13.08
N LYS A 204 -23.32 0.55 -14.12
CA LYS A 204 -23.28 1.41 -15.32
C LYS A 204 -24.52 1.23 -16.21
N ALA A 205 -25.13 0.04 -16.16
CA ALA A 205 -26.33 -0.29 -16.94
C ALA A 205 -27.65 0.15 -16.29
N SER A 206 -27.60 0.64 -15.04
CA SER A 206 -28.76 1.13 -14.27
C SER A 206 -28.93 2.64 -14.42
#